data_AF-A0A0F1B585-F1
#
_entry.id   AF-A0A0F1B585-F1
#
_cell.length_a   1.000
_cell.length_b   1.000
_cell.length_c   1.000
_cell.angle_alpha   90.00
_cell.angle_beta   90.00
_cell.angle_gamma   90.00
#
_symmetry.space_group_name_H-M   'P 1'
#
loop_
_entity.id
_entity.type
_entity.pdbx_description
1 polymer ?
#
loop_
_entity_poly.entity_id
_entity_poly.type
_entity_poly.pdbx_seq_one_letter_code
_entity_poly.pdbx_strand_id
1 'polypeptide(L)'
;MVTINKTYEKIAPKLDDMVRRGFSDIELKYGGQNEIYAYGERKLSAEDFRKLYPEKVNDIPQDFPPDATVIVEDMVLLYKPRNGQFTKTASETQLKHHQAFSAWCHANVGKGKGYTQTTKSTINVINIIGVLVLVGLVIWGLSHIR
;
A
#
# COMPACT_ATOMS: atom_id res chain seq x y z
N MET A 1 -10.46 -15.35 -15.00
CA MET A 1 -9.12 -14.77 -14.78
C MET A 1 -9.24 -13.55 -13.87
N VAL A 2 -8.49 -13.47 -12.76
CA VAL A 2 -8.49 -12.29 -11.89
C VAL A 2 -7.68 -11.20 -12.59
N THR A 3 -8.26 -10.01 -12.76
CA THR A 3 -7.60 -8.83 -13.33
C THR A 3 -7.03 -7.94 -12.22
N ILE A 4 -6.14 -7.02 -12.58
CA ILE A 4 -5.58 -6.05 -11.64
C ILE A 4 -6.70 -5.18 -11.04
N ASN A 5 -7.66 -4.70 -11.84
CA ASN A 5 -8.82 -3.93 -11.34
C ASN A 5 -9.64 -4.68 -10.29
N LYS A 6 -9.96 -5.95 -10.54
CA LYS A 6 -10.69 -6.77 -9.55
C LYS A 6 -9.89 -7.01 -8.27
N THR A 7 -8.57 -7.03 -8.38
CA THR A 7 -7.67 -7.13 -7.21
C THR A 7 -7.67 -5.81 -6.44
N TYR A 8 -7.54 -4.69 -7.14
CA TYR A 8 -7.61 -3.34 -6.59
C TYR A 8 -8.91 -3.10 -5.83
N GLU A 9 -10.07 -3.35 -6.45
CA GLU A 9 -11.40 -3.18 -5.83
C GLU A 9 -11.56 -3.99 -4.54
N LYS A 10 -10.86 -5.12 -4.41
CA LYS A 10 -10.89 -5.95 -3.20
C LYS A 10 -9.96 -5.46 -2.09
N ILE A 11 -8.78 -4.96 -2.43
CA ILE A 11 -7.78 -4.58 -1.43
C ILE A 11 -7.87 -3.12 -1.02
N ALA A 12 -8.26 -2.21 -1.93
CA ALA A 12 -8.31 -0.78 -1.66
C ALA A 12 -9.19 -0.42 -0.44
N PRO A 13 -10.42 -0.95 -0.29
CA PRO A 13 -11.23 -0.66 0.89
C PRO A 13 -10.58 -1.07 2.22
N LYS A 14 -9.79 -2.15 2.22
CA LYS A 14 -9.07 -2.62 3.42
C LYS A 14 -7.91 -1.69 3.76
N LEU A 15 -7.19 -1.23 2.74
CA LEU A 15 -6.09 -0.27 2.89
C LEU A 15 -6.61 1.10 3.32
N ASP A 16 -7.72 1.56 2.74
CA ASP A 16 -8.39 2.80 3.13
C ASP A 16 -8.88 2.75 4.58
N ASP A 17 -9.40 1.62 5.04
CA ASP A 17 -9.77 1.43 6.44
C ASP A 17 -8.56 1.49 7.39
N MET A 18 -7.42 0.91 7.01
CA MET A 18 -6.16 1.06 7.77
C MET A 18 -5.77 2.54 7.89
N VAL A 19 -5.80 3.28 6.78
CA VAL A 19 -5.50 4.73 6.79
C VAL A 19 -6.49 5.49 7.68
N ARG A 20 -7.79 5.16 7.61
CA ARG A 20 -8.83 5.75 8.47
C ARG A 20 -8.60 5.46 9.96
N ARG A 21 -8.05 4.29 10.29
CA ARG A 21 -7.64 3.90 11.66
C ARG A 21 -6.30 4.51 12.11
N GLY A 22 -5.68 5.34 11.27
CA GLY A 22 -4.46 6.08 11.58
C GLY A 22 -3.17 5.33 11.26
N PHE A 23 -3.23 4.20 10.54
CA PHE A 23 -2.02 3.50 10.11
C PHE A 23 -1.34 4.23 8.95
N SER A 24 -0.01 4.29 9.02
CA SER A 24 0.91 4.80 8.01
C SER A 24 1.98 3.75 7.70
N ASP A 25 2.87 4.11 6.78
CA ASP A 25 4.00 3.27 6.36
C ASP A 25 3.56 1.86 5.95
N ILE A 26 2.38 1.78 5.34
CA ILE A 26 1.75 0.52 4.98
C ILE A 26 2.63 -0.19 3.96
N GLU A 27 2.90 -1.47 4.18
CA GLU A 27 3.68 -2.31 3.28
C GLU A 27 2.98 -3.65 3.03
N LEU A 28 3.16 -4.18 1.83
CA LEU A 28 2.74 -5.53 1.50
C LEU A 28 3.68 -6.56 2.15
N LYS A 29 3.11 -7.52 2.87
CA LYS A 29 3.82 -8.69 3.39
C LYS A 29 3.25 -9.96 2.78
N TYR A 30 4.13 -10.91 2.49
CA TYR A 30 3.76 -12.24 2.03
C TYR A 30 3.97 -13.22 3.18
N GLY A 31 2.88 -13.86 3.62
CA GLY A 31 2.89 -14.81 4.72
C GLY A 31 3.07 -16.26 4.26
N GLY A 32 2.92 -17.18 5.20
CA GLY A 32 2.90 -18.61 4.92
C GLY A 32 1.78 -18.99 3.93
N GLN A 33 1.98 -20.09 3.20
CA GLN A 33 0.98 -20.64 2.27
C GLN A 33 0.49 -19.66 1.18
N ASN A 34 1.29 -18.65 0.78
CA ASN A 34 0.93 -17.61 -0.20
C ASN A 34 -0.17 -16.64 0.26
N GLU A 35 -0.35 -16.47 1.56
CA GLU A 35 -1.17 -15.39 2.11
C GLU A 35 -0.52 -14.03 1.85
N ILE A 36 -1.34 -13.00 1.66
CA ILE A 36 -0.89 -11.63 1.38
C ILE A 36 -1.54 -10.70 2.39
N TYR A 37 -0.74 -9.86 3.02
CA TYR A 37 -1.13 -8.95 4.08
C TYR A 37 -0.72 -7.53 3.78
N ALA A 38 -1.46 -6.57 4.32
CA ALA A 38 -1.01 -5.21 4.51
C ALA A 38 -0.57 -5.07 5.97
N TYR A 39 0.71 -4.77 6.19
CA TYR A 39 1.25 -4.39 7.48
C TYR A 39 1.28 -2.86 7.57
N GLY A 40 0.90 -2.29 8.70
CA GLY A 40 1.00 -0.85 8.92
C GLY A 40 1.30 -0.54 10.37
N GLU A 41 1.86 0.64 10.58
CA GLU A 41 2.21 1.15 11.91
C GLU A 41 1.37 2.39 12.20
N ARG A 42 0.92 2.55 13.44
CA ARG A 42 0.33 3.80 13.90
C ARG A 42 0.98 4.23 15.19
N LYS A 43 1.18 5.53 15.32
CA LYS A 43 1.69 6.15 16.54
C LYS A 43 0.50 6.71 17.31
N LEU A 44 0.38 6.32 18.57
CA LEU A 44 -0.62 6.81 19.50
C LEU A 44 0.06 7.42 20.71
N SER A 45 -0.63 8.32 21.41
CA SER A 45 -0.27 8.64 22.78
C SER A 45 -0.57 7.44 23.69
N ALA A 46 0.12 7.31 24.82
CA ALA A 46 -0.17 6.27 25.80
C ALA A 46 -1.61 6.37 26.32
N GLU A 47 -2.15 7.59 26.44
CA GLU A 47 -3.54 7.81 26.79
C GLU A 47 -4.51 7.27 25.72
N ASP A 48 -4.28 7.60 24.45
CA ASP A 48 -5.12 7.12 23.35
C ASP A 48 -5.02 5.62 23.17
N PHE A 49 -3.83 5.03 23.38
CA PHE A 49 -3.65 3.59 23.38
C PHE A 49 -4.53 2.93 24.44
N ARG A 50 -4.50 3.41 25.69
CA ARG A 50 -5.31 2.87 26.79
C ARG A 50 -6.81 3.01 26.54
N LYS A 51 -7.24 4.10 25.88
CA LYS A 51 -8.65 4.31 25.48
C LYS A 51 -9.09 3.38 24.35
N LEU A 52 -8.23 3.17 23.35
CA LEU A 52 -8.55 2.40 22.15
C LEU A 52 -8.39 0.89 22.35
N TYR A 53 -7.53 0.47 23.30
CA TYR A 53 -7.26 -0.93 23.62
C TYR A 53 -7.31 -1.16 25.14
N PRO A 54 -8.49 -1.03 25.78
CA PRO A 54 -8.64 -1.23 27.21
C PRO A 54 -8.19 -2.63 27.65
N GLU A 55 -8.30 -3.63 26.77
CA GLU A 55 -7.87 -5.01 27.01
C GLU A 55 -6.34 -5.19 26.99
N LYS A 56 -5.60 -4.21 26.46
CA LYS A 56 -4.13 -4.23 26.31
C LYS A 56 -3.43 -3.19 27.17
N VAL A 57 -4.13 -2.56 28.11
CA VAL A 57 -3.58 -1.49 28.96
C VAL A 57 -2.32 -1.95 29.70
N ASN A 58 -2.22 -3.25 30.02
CA ASN A 58 -1.08 -3.84 30.71
C ASN A 58 0.14 -4.09 29.80
N ASP A 59 0.00 -3.92 28.48
CA ASP A 59 1.10 -4.07 27.53
C ASP A 59 2.07 -2.88 27.57
N ILE A 60 1.66 -1.76 28.19
CA ILE A 60 2.51 -0.60 28.44
C ILE A 60 2.63 -0.32 29.95
N PRO A 61 3.78 0.19 30.44
CA PRO A 61 3.93 0.54 31.85
C PRO A 61 2.87 1.53 32.35
N GLN A 62 2.43 1.40 33.60
CA GLN A 62 1.38 2.26 34.14
C GLN A 62 1.87 3.70 34.39
N ASP A 63 3.17 3.84 34.66
CA ASP A 63 3.90 5.09 34.85
C ASP A 63 4.31 5.78 33.54
N PHE A 64 3.98 5.20 32.38
CA PHE A 64 4.22 5.87 31.09
C PHE A 64 3.50 7.23 31.05
N PRO A 65 4.21 8.31 30.70
CA PRO A 65 3.61 9.61 30.50
C PRO A 65 2.42 9.52 29.54
N PRO A 66 1.29 10.20 29.79
CA PRO A 66 0.11 10.12 28.93
C PRO A 66 0.38 10.45 27.46
N ASP A 67 1.34 11.35 27.21
CA ASP A 67 1.80 11.82 25.90
C ASP A 67 2.93 10.98 25.29
N ALA A 68 3.44 9.97 26.01
CA ALA A 68 4.46 9.07 25.48
C ALA A 68 3.96 8.36 24.22
N THR A 69 4.83 8.22 23.23
CA THR A 69 4.48 7.60 21.96
C THR A 69 4.48 6.08 22.09
N VAL A 70 3.35 5.45 21.77
CA VAL A 70 3.17 4.01 21.65
C VAL A 70 3.04 3.66 20.17
N ILE A 71 3.89 2.76 19.70
CA ILE A 71 3.82 2.23 18.33
C ILE A 71 2.90 1.02 18.34
N VAL A 72 1.85 1.06 17.53
CA VAL A 72 0.92 -0.05 17.34
C VAL A 72 1.06 -0.57 15.93
N GLU A 73 1.38 -1.84 15.82
CA GLU A 73 1.52 -2.56 14.55
C GLU A 73 0.25 -3.39 14.30
N ASP A 74 -0.23 -3.40 13.06
CA ASP A 74 -1.37 -4.23 12.66
C ASP A 74 -1.13 -4.87 11.29
N MET A 75 -1.69 -6.06 11.10
CA MET A 75 -1.63 -6.83 9.86
C MET A 75 -3.03 -7.19 9.39
N VAL A 76 -3.42 -6.66 8.22
CA VAL A 76 -4.70 -6.96 7.59
C VAL A 76 -4.52 -7.96 6.46
N LEU A 77 -5.22 -9.09 6.54
CA LEU A 77 -5.24 -10.10 5.49
C LEU A 77 -5.92 -9.56 4.22
N LEU A 78 -5.16 -9.45 3.14
CA LEU A 78 -5.67 -9.03 1.82
C LEU A 78 -6.15 -10.24 1.02
N TYR A 79 -5.37 -11.32 1.03
CA TYR A 79 -5.65 -12.53 0.27
C TYR A 79 -5.23 -13.78 1.03
N LYS A 80 -6.12 -14.77 1.03
CA LYS A 80 -5.86 -16.12 1.51
C LYS A 80 -6.23 -17.12 0.41
N PRO A 81 -5.31 -17.99 -0.02
CA PRO A 81 -5.63 -19.02 -0.98
C PRO A 81 -6.57 -20.06 -0.36
N ARG A 82 -7.41 -20.69 -1.19
CA ARG A 82 -8.24 -21.81 -0.73
C ARG A 82 -7.35 -23.04 -0.55
N ASN A 83 -7.58 -23.82 0.51
CA ASN A 83 -6.86 -25.08 0.75
C ASN A 83 -6.84 -25.95 -0.51
N GLY A 84 -5.65 -26.38 -0.94
CA GLY A 84 -5.43 -27.13 -2.17
C GLY A 84 -5.07 -26.29 -3.41
N GLN A 85 -5.21 -24.96 -3.37
CA GLN A 85 -4.63 -24.05 -4.37
C GLN A 85 -3.13 -23.81 -4.10
N PHE A 86 -2.33 -24.88 -4.10
CA PHE A 86 -0.89 -24.75 -4.36
C PHE A 86 -0.69 -24.58 -5.86
N THR A 87 -1.11 -23.43 -6.40
CA THR A 87 -1.19 -23.25 -7.84
C THR A 87 0.10 -22.66 -8.39
N LYS A 88 0.50 -23.15 -9.57
CA LYS A 88 1.51 -22.60 -10.49
C LYS A 88 1.40 -21.08 -10.78
N THR A 89 0.43 -20.38 -10.18
CA THR A 89 0.06 -18.98 -10.36
C THR A 89 0.22 -18.13 -9.09
N ALA A 90 0.87 -18.65 -8.04
CA ALA A 90 1.13 -17.89 -6.81
C ALA A 90 1.93 -16.60 -7.10
N SER A 91 2.96 -16.69 -7.94
CA SER A 91 3.75 -15.53 -8.41
C SER A 91 2.90 -14.52 -9.17
N GLU A 92 2.03 -14.98 -10.07
CA GLU A 92 1.12 -14.11 -10.81
C GLU A 92 0.11 -13.41 -9.88
N THR A 93 -0.35 -14.12 -8.85
CA THR A 93 -1.27 -13.58 -7.85
C THR A 93 -0.56 -12.52 -7.01
N GLN A 94 0.65 -12.81 -6.51
CA GLN A 94 1.48 -11.84 -5.79
C GLN A 94 1.76 -10.60 -6.64
N LEU A 95 2.14 -10.78 -7.91
CA LEU A 95 2.40 -9.68 -8.83
C LEU A 95 1.17 -8.77 -8.99
N LYS A 96 -0.03 -9.35 -9.18
CA LYS A 96 -1.27 -8.56 -9.29
C LYS A 96 -1.60 -7.80 -8.02
N HIS A 97 -1.37 -8.39 -6.84
CA HIS A 97 -1.57 -7.70 -5.57
C HIS A 97 -0.55 -6.59 -5.37
N HIS A 98 0.70 -6.82 -5.76
CA HIS A 98 1.74 -5.79 -5.73
C HIS A 98 1.41 -4.62 -6.66
N GLN A 99 0.98 -4.89 -7.89
CA GLN A 99 0.56 -3.86 -8.84
C GLN A 99 -0.66 -3.08 -8.34
N ALA A 100 -1.67 -3.78 -7.80
CA ALA A 100 -2.86 -3.15 -7.23
C ALA A 100 -2.51 -2.28 -6.00
N PHE A 101 -1.62 -2.75 -5.14
CA PHE A 101 -1.13 -1.98 -4.00
C PHE A 101 -0.34 -0.75 -4.43
N SER A 102 0.56 -0.89 -5.42
CA SER A 102 1.29 0.24 -5.99
C SER A 102 0.31 1.29 -6.52
N ALA A 103 -0.71 0.88 -7.29
CA ALA A 103 -1.74 1.78 -7.78
C ALA A 103 -2.49 2.49 -6.64
N TRP A 104 -2.75 1.79 -5.54
CA TRP A 104 -3.38 2.38 -4.36
C TRP A 104 -2.46 3.39 -3.66
N CYS A 105 -1.18 3.09 -3.50
CA CYS A 105 -0.20 4.02 -2.94
C CYS A 105 -0.03 5.28 -3.79
N HIS A 106 -0.18 5.16 -5.11
CA HIS A 106 -0.20 6.31 -6.02
C HIS A 106 -1.39 7.25 -5.79
N ALA A 107 -2.56 6.68 -5.51
CA ALA A 107 -3.74 7.45 -5.13
C ALA A 107 -3.60 8.04 -3.72
N ASN A 108 -2.97 7.29 -2.80
CA ASN A 108 -2.82 7.60 -1.37
C ASN A 108 -1.36 7.88 -0.99
N VAL A 109 -0.80 8.94 -1.55
CA VAL A 109 0.60 9.35 -1.34
C VAL A 109 0.90 9.55 0.15
N GLY A 110 2.06 9.03 0.60
CA GLY A 110 2.52 9.12 1.98
C GLY A 110 1.90 8.10 2.92
N LYS A 111 1.00 7.23 2.43
CA LYS A 111 0.39 6.15 3.22
C LYS A 111 1.08 4.82 3.06
N GLY A 112 1.64 4.55 1.87
CA GLY A 112 2.48 3.38 1.62
C GLY A 112 3.95 3.66 1.89
N LYS A 113 4.67 2.67 2.44
CA LYS A 113 6.10 2.74 2.69
C LYS A 113 6.87 3.00 1.39
N GLY A 114 7.68 4.07 1.38
CA GLY A 114 8.47 4.47 0.20
C GLY A 114 7.70 5.25 -0.88
N TYR A 115 6.38 5.45 -0.73
CA TYR A 115 5.57 6.25 -1.66
C TYR A 115 5.37 7.66 -1.12
N THR A 116 6.30 8.56 -1.45
CA THR A 116 6.27 9.95 -0.99
C THR A 116 5.74 10.90 -2.06
N GLN A 117 5.48 12.16 -1.68
CA GLN A 117 5.08 13.21 -2.63
C GLN A 117 6.15 13.45 -3.71
N THR A 118 7.43 13.27 -3.35
CA THR A 118 8.56 13.30 -4.29
C THR A 118 8.42 12.18 -5.33
N THR A 119 8.05 10.96 -4.93
CA THR A 119 7.80 9.84 -5.85
C THR A 119 6.70 10.15 -6.87
N LYS A 120 5.60 10.79 -6.45
CA LYS A 120 4.53 11.23 -7.36
C LYS A 120 5.00 12.31 -8.33
N SER A 121 5.81 13.27 -7.86
CA SER A 121 6.39 14.31 -8.71
C SER A 121 7.32 13.72 -9.77
N THR A 122 8.24 12.82 -9.40
CA THR A 122 9.15 12.15 -10.33
C THR A 122 8.41 11.39 -11.41
N ILE A 123 7.34 10.68 -11.06
CA ILE A 123 6.57 9.87 -12.02
C ILE A 123 5.76 10.76 -12.98
N ASN A 124 5.21 11.87 -12.49
CA ASN A 124 4.58 12.86 -13.35
C ASN A 124 5.59 13.50 -14.31
N VAL A 125 6.81 13.82 -13.85
CA VAL A 125 7.88 14.38 -14.70
C VAL A 125 8.28 13.38 -15.80
N ILE A 126 8.48 12.10 -15.47
CA ILE A 126 8.80 11.05 -16.46
C ILE A 126 7.70 10.95 -17.52
N ASN A 127 6.43 10.92 -17.11
CA ASN A 127 5.30 10.88 -18.05
C ASN A 127 5.27 12.10 -18.98
N ILE A 128 5.51 13.31 -18.46
CA ILE A 128 5.55 14.54 -19.27
C ILE A 128 6.67 14.48 -20.31
N ILE A 129 7.89 14.08 -19.90
CA ILE A 129 9.03 13.96 -20.82
C ILE A 129 8.74 12.91 -21.90
N GLY A 130 8.19 11.76 -21.52
CA GLY A 130 7.82 10.70 -22.46
C GLY A 130 6.83 11.17 -23.53
N VAL A 131 5.78 11.91 -23.14
CA VAL A 131 4.80 12.48 -24.07
C VAL A 131 5.43 13.50 -25.02
N LEU A 132 6.29 14.39 -24.51
CA LEU A 132 6.97 15.39 -25.34
C LEU A 132 7.89 14.75 -26.39
N VAL A 133 8.64 13.72 -26.02
CA VAL A 133 9.52 12.98 -26.95
C VAL A 133 8.70 12.28 -28.03
N LEU A 134 7.57 11.67 -27.67
CA LEU A 134 6.67 11.01 -28.62
C LEU A 134 6.06 12.01 -29.61
N VAL A 135 5.58 13.17 -29.13
CA VAL A 135 5.06 14.23 -29.99
C VAL A 135 6.16 14.76 -30.93
N GLY A 136 7.37 14.97 -30.42
CA GLY A 136 8.52 15.38 -31.23
C GLY A 136 8.87 14.38 -32.33
N LEU A 137 8.86 13.07 -32.02
CA LEU A 137 9.10 12.00 -32.99
C LEU A 137 8.00 11.92 -34.05
N VAL A 138 6.74 12.12 -33.68
CA VAL A 138 5.61 12.16 -34.64
C VAL A 138 5.75 13.36 -35.59
N ILE A 139 6.07 14.55 -35.07
CA ILE A 139 6.29 15.75 -35.89
C ILE A 139 7.48 15.54 -36.85
N TRP A 140 8.59 15.00 -36.35
CA TRP A 140 9.77 14.71 -37.16
C TRP A 140 9.48 13.66 -38.25
N GLY A 141 8.79 12.58 -37.90
CA GLY A 141 8.38 11.55 -38.86
C GLY A 141 7.45 12.10 -39.95
N LEU A 142 6.48 12.94 -39.59
CA LEU A 142 5.60 13.60 -40.56
C LEU A 142 6.34 14.61 -41.45
N SER A 143 7.41 15.23 -40.94
CA SER A 143 8.28 16.12 -41.71
C SER A 143 9.11 15.37 -42.77
N HIS A 144 9.35 14.07 -42.63
CA HIS A 144 10.17 13.27 -43.57
C HIS A 144 9.33 12.43 -44.56
N ILE A 145 7.99 12.55 -44.49
CA ILE A 145 7.05 11.91 -45.43
C ILE A 145 6.60 12.91 -46.53
N ARG A 146 7.19 14.11 -46.56
CA ARG A 146 6.91 15.15 -47.55
C ARG A 146 8.07 15.36 -48.51
#